data_AF-A0A2E0R6R9-F1
#
_entry.id   AF-A0A2E0R6R9-F1
#
_cell.length_a   1.000
_cell.length_b   1.000
_cell.length_c   1.000
_cell.angle_alpha   90.00
_cell.angle_beta   90.00
_cell.angle_gamma   90.00
#
_symmetry.space_group_name_H-M   'P 1'
#
loop_
_entity.id
_entity.type
_entity.pdbx_description
1 polymer ?
#
loop_
_entity_poly.entity_id
_entity_poly.type
_entity_poly.pdbx_seq_one_letter_code
_entity_poly.pdbx_strand_id
1 'polypeptide(L)'
;MTSHQELSEICKESYSAADFEESNIEVIVRNTVFAFRGTDEPRDAIRDLRILPLWTRELGWCPAGFLRASKRLVNKVTSICLEKDIDPKDVELTGHSLGGAVALITGALMVRDEIIPRQIVTFGAPRCGRLKILDRVPVSMYRHGKDIVPMVPPLMRRHCKMIEKNKPGSSYIKDHYMVNYVEMVKD
;
A
#
# COMPACT_ATOMS: atom_id res chain seq x y z
N MET A 1 2.83 10.71 14.33
CA MET A 1 2.12 10.11 13.19
C MET A 1 2.44 11.02 12.03
N THR A 2 3.13 10.49 11.04
CA THR A 2 3.60 11.23 9.87
C THR A 2 2.39 11.80 9.12
N SER A 3 2.51 13.01 8.60
CA SER A 3 1.42 13.61 7.83
C SER A 3 1.17 12.82 6.54
N HIS A 4 -0.07 12.83 6.01
CA HIS A 4 -0.34 12.15 4.74
C HIS A 4 0.43 12.79 3.57
N GLN A 5 0.70 14.10 3.63
CA GLN A 5 1.57 14.79 2.67
C GLN A 5 2.98 14.20 2.68
N GLU A 6 3.59 14.10 3.86
CA GLU A 6 4.94 13.56 4.01
C GLU A 6 5.01 12.07 3.62
N LEU A 7 4.01 11.27 3.98
CA LEU A 7 3.90 9.88 3.52
C LEU A 7 3.78 9.76 1.99
N SER A 8 3.17 10.74 1.33
CA SER A 8 3.08 10.77 -0.13
C SER A 8 4.42 11.09 -0.78
N GLU A 9 5.22 11.99 -0.19
CA GLU A 9 6.55 12.32 -0.69
C GLU A 9 7.53 11.15 -0.50
N ILE A 10 7.51 10.49 0.67
CA ILE A 10 8.29 9.26 0.91
C ILE A 10 7.86 8.17 -0.09
N CYS A 11 6.55 7.99 -0.29
CA CYS A 11 6.06 7.01 -1.27
C CYS A 11 6.47 7.36 -2.72
N LYS A 12 6.65 8.63 -3.06
CA LYS A 12 7.18 9.06 -4.35
C LYS A 12 8.69 8.81 -4.45
N GLU A 13 9.44 9.03 -3.39
CA GLU A 13 10.89 8.76 -3.31
C GLU A 13 11.21 7.28 -3.61
N SER A 14 10.34 6.34 -3.21
CA SER A 14 10.55 4.90 -3.47
C SER A 14 10.66 4.54 -4.97
N TYR A 15 10.25 5.44 -5.87
CA TYR A 15 10.40 5.25 -7.32
C TYR A 15 11.79 5.60 -7.85
N SER A 16 12.66 6.20 -7.03
CA SER A 16 14.02 6.60 -7.42
C SER A 16 15.09 6.01 -6.51
N ALA A 17 14.71 5.36 -5.41
CA ALA A 17 15.62 4.74 -4.46
C ALA A 17 14.96 3.53 -3.77
N ALA A 18 15.79 2.63 -3.24
CA ALA A 18 15.39 1.51 -2.41
C ALA A 18 16.45 1.31 -1.31
N ASP A 19 16.02 1.06 -0.07
CA ASP A 19 16.93 0.64 1.01
C ASP A 19 17.08 -0.88 1.03
N PHE A 20 16.03 -1.60 0.65
CA PHE A 20 16.07 -3.03 0.39
C PHE A 20 15.03 -3.44 -0.63
N GLU A 21 15.19 -4.65 -1.16
CA GLU A 21 14.21 -5.33 -1.99
C GLU A 21 13.89 -6.68 -1.37
N GLU A 22 12.62 -7.04 -1.36
CA GLU A 22 12.16 -8.36 -0.95
C GLU A 22 10.97 -8.75 -1.81
N SER A 23 10.95 -9.96 -2.37
CA SER A 23 9.85 -10.43 -3.23
C SER A 23 9.60 -9.58 -4.49
N ASN A 24 10.65 -8.99 -5.08
CA ASN A 24 10.54 -8.02 -6.18
C ASN A 24 9.76 -6.76 -5.81
N ILE A 25 9.73 -6.41 -4.52
CA ILE A 25 9.17 -5.16 -4.00
C ILE A 25 10.30 -4.38 -3.37
N GLU A 26 10.64 -3.27 -4.01
CA GLU A 26 11.57 -2.28 -3.47
C GLU A 26 10.88 -1.48 -2.35
N VAL A 27 11.61 -1.25 -1.27
CA VAL A 27 11.12 -0.55 -0.09
C VAL A 27 12.14 0.47 0.35
N ILE A 28 11.69 1.68 0.67
CA ILE A 28 12.48 2.67 1.42
C ILE A 28 11.97 2.78 2.86
N VAL A 29 12.88 3.10 3.76
CA VAL A 29 12.65 3.25 5.20
C VAL A 29 13.12 4.62 5.63
N ARG A 30 12.20 5.45 6.11
CA ARG A 30 12.49 6.79 6.63
C ARG A 30 11.91 6.90 8.03
N ASN A 31 12.76 7.04 9.04
CA ASN A 31 12.35 6.95 10.46
C ASN A 31 11.56 5.64 10.71
N THR A 32 10.28 5.74 11.06
CA THR A 32 9.39 4.58 11.29
C THR A 32 8.52 4.24 10.07
N VAL A 33 8.69 4.94 8.94
CA VAL A 33 7.88 4.77 7.73
C VAL A 33 8.51 3.73 6.81
N PHE A 34 7.74 2.73 6.41
CA PHE A 34 8.08 1.78 5.36
C PHE A 34 7.24 2.08 4.12
N ALA A 35 7.88 2.49 3.03
CA ALA A 35 7.22 2.82 1.77
C ALA A 35 7.50 1.77 0.70
N PHE A 36 6.46 1.04 0.32
CA PHE A 36 6.52 -0.01 -0.69
C PHE A 36 6.32 0.59 -2.09
N ARG A 37 7.32 0.43 -2.97
CA ARG A 37 7.25 0.91 -4.35
C ARG A 37 6.14 0.19 -5.12
N GLY A 38 5.47 0.95 -5.98
CA GLY A 38 4.58 0.40 -7.01
C GLY A 38 5.34 0.01 -8.27
N THR A 39 4.66 0.12 -9.41
CA THR A 39 5.24 -0.12 -10.74
C THR A 39 5.21 1.17 -11.57
N ASP A 40 6.18 1.34 -12.46
CA ASP A 40 6.27 2.45 -13.43
C ASP A 40 5.34 2.26 -14.64
N GLU A 41 4.83 1.03 -14.83
CA GLU A 41 4.02 0.64 -15.98
C GLU A 41 2.61 0.25 -15.55
N PRO A 42 1.77 1.22 -15.12
CA PRO A 42 0.45 0.92 -14.60
C PRO A 42 -0.49 0.31 -15.63
N ARG A 43 -0.27 0.55 -16.93
CA ARG A 43 -1.04 -0.09 -18.01
C ARG A 43 -0.85 -1.60 -18.02
N ASP A 44 0.40 -2.03 -18.00
CA ASP A 44 0.76 -3.44 -18.00
C ASP A 44 0.33 -4.08 -16.69
N ALA A 45 0.52 -3.39 -15.56
CA ALA A 45 0.05 -3.85 -14.26
C ALA A 45 -1.47 -4.07 -14.21
N ILE A 46 -2.29 -3.19 -14.80
CA ILE A 46 -3.75 -3.37 -14.88
C ILE A 46 -4.12 -4.55 -15.79
N ARG A 47 -3.49 -4.66 -16.97
CA ARG A 47 -3.75 -5.74 -17.93
C ARG A 47 -3.40 -7.11 -17.33
N ASP A 48 -2.27 -7.14 -16.63
CA ASP A 48 -1.67 -8.36 -16.09
C ASP A 48 -2.18 -8.67 -14.67
N LEU A 49 -3.06 -7.83 -14.14
CA LEU A 49 -3.81 -8.03 -12.88
C LEU A 49 -4.83 -9.20 -12.97
N ARG A 50 -4.43 -10.35 -13.53
CA ARG A 50 -5.08 -11.64 -13.34
C ARG A 50 -4.74 -12.16 -11.96
N ILE A 51 -5.35 -11.52 -10.97
CA ILE A 51 -5.19 -11.90 -9.59
C ILE A 51 -5.98 -13.19 -9.38
N LEU A 52 -5.26 -14.32 -9.28
CA LEU A 52 -5.82 -15.52 -8.65
C LEU A 52 -5.99 -15.21 -7.16
N PRO A 53 -7.23 -15.15 -6.63
CA PRO A 53 -7.44 -14.88 -5.22
C PRO A 53 -7.09 -16.13 -4.41
N LEU A 54 -6.50 -15.92 -3.24
CA LEU A 54 -6.17 -16.95 -2.27
C LEU A 54 -6.88 -16.60 -0.97
N TRP A 55 -7.61 -17.56 -0.41
CA TRP A 55 -8.29 -17.38 0.86
C TRP A 55 -7.35 -17.77 2.01
N THR A 56 -7.31 -16.93 3.05
CA THR A 56 -6.75 -17.32 4.35
C THR A 56 -7.78 -17.08 5.44
N ARG A 57 -7.66 -17.84 6.54
CA ARG A 57 -8.56 -17.72 7.68
C ARG A 57 -8.45 -16.33 8.35
N GLU A 58 -7.25 -15.78 8.36
CA GLU A 58 -6.92 -14.54 9.09
C GLU A 58 -7.27 -13.28 8.28
N LEU A 59 -7.11 -13.31 6.95
CA LEU A 59 -7.23 -12.13 6.09
C LEU A 59 -8.43 -12.19 5.14
N GLY A 60 -9.00 -13.39 4.93
CA GLY A 60 -10.01 -13.65 3.91
C GLY A 60 -9.42 -13.76 2.52
N TRP A 61 -10.17 -13.30 1.51
CA TRP A 61 -9.74 -13.33 0.11
C TRP A 61 -8.76 -12.20 -0.19
N CYS A 62 -7.53 -12.56 -0.58
CA CYS A 62 -6.49 -11.63 -0.99
C CYS A 62 -5.89 -12.05 -2.34
N PRO A 63 -5.28 -11.13 -3.10
CA PRO A 63 -4.49 -11.48 -4.27
C PRO A 63 -3.31 -12.41 -3.92
N ALA A 64 -3.19 -13.57 -4.57
CA ALA A 64 -2.17 -14.56 -4.23
C ALA A 64 -0.73 -14.00 -4.30
N GLY A 65 -0.43 -13.23 -5.34
CA GLY A 65 0.88 -12.60 -5.53
C GLY A 65 1.23 -11.66 -4.37
N PHE A 66 0.35 -10.70 -4.08
CA PHE A 66 0.56 -9.72 -3.00
C PHE A 66 0.60 -10.40 -1.64
N LEU A 67 -0.24 -11.41 -1.40
CA LEU A 67 -0.21 -12.17 -0.15
C LEU A 67 1.12 -12.90 0.06
N ARG A 68 1.67 -13.54 -0.99
CA ARG A 68 2.97 -14.22 -0.90
C ARG A 68 4.11 -13.26 -0.66
N ALA A 69 4.13 -12.12 -1.36
CA ALA A 69 5.12 -11.07 -1.13
C ALA A 69 5.05 -10.52 0.30
N SER A 70 3.84 -10.19 0.76
CA SER A 70 3.60 -9.62 2.09
C SER A 70 4.00 -10.55 3.23
N LYS A 71 3.88 -11.88 3.05
CA LYS A 71 4.36 -12.87 4.03
C LYS A 71 5.88 -12.84 4.24
N ARG A 72 6.66 -12.49 3.22
CA ARG A 72 8.12 -12.33 3.36
C ARG A 72 8.46 -10.93 3.86
N LEU A 73 7.76 -9.91 3.34
CA LEU A 73 7.93 -8.53 3.74
C LEU A 73 7.61 -8.28 5.22
N VAL A 74 6.59 -8.91 5.80
CA VAL A 74 6.29 -8.72 7.24
C VAL A 74 7.46 -9.15 8.12
N ASN A 75 8.13 -10.26 7.78
CA ASN A 75 9.32 -10.70 8.49
C ASN A 75 10.47 -9.70 8.29
N LYS A 76 10.67 -9.23 7.05
CA LYS A 76 11.72 -8.26 6.74
C LYS A 76 11.50 -6.92 7.44
N VAL A 77 10.27 -6.41 7.51
CA VAL A 77 9.90 -5.21 8.27
C VAL A 77 10.28 -5.38 9.73
N THR A 78 9.89 -6.48 10.38
CA THR A 78 10.24 -6.75 11.78
C THR A 78 11.76 -6.86 11.98
N SER A 79 12.49 -7.49 11.06
CA SER A 79 13.96 -7.54 11.11
C SER A 79 14.60 -6.16 11.00
N ILE A 80 14.14 -5.33 10.05
CA ILE A 80 14.63 -3.95 9.92
C ILE A 80 14.30 -3.11 11.16
N CYS A 81 13.14 -3.33 11.78
CA CYS A 81 12.80 -2.67 13.04
C CYS A 81 13.82 -2.99 14.13
N LEU A 82 14.21 -4.25 14.28
CA LEU A 82 15.25 -4.66 15.21
C LEU A 82 16.62 -4.06 14.86
N GLU A 83 17.02 -4.09 13.58
CA GLU A 83 18.31 -3.56 13.13
C GLU A 83 18.46 -2.04 13.33
N LYS A 84 17.34 -1.30 13.23
CA LYS A 84 17.32 0.17 13.32
C LYS A 84 16.78 0.70 14.65
N ASP A 85 16.54 -0.18 15.63
CA ASP A 85 15.96 0.17 16.94
C ASP A 85 14.63 0.94 16.83
N ILE A 86 13.75 0.48 15.92
CA ILE A 86 12.40 1.01 15.73
C ILE A 86 11.42 0.12 16.51
N ASP A 87 10.57 0.71 17.37
CA ASP A 87 9.45 -0.03 17.95
C ASP A 87 8.47 -0.44 16.83
N PRO A 88 8.19 -1.73 16.62
CA PRO A 88 7.25 -2.20 15.60
C PRO A 88 5.85 -1.58 15.70
N LYS A 89 5.45 -1.04 16.87
CA LYS A 89 4.16 -0.34 17.06
C LYS A 89 4.16 1.08 16.53
N ASP A 90 5.33 1.70 16.37
CA ASP A 90 5.47 3.03 15.77
C ASP A 90 5.58 2.99 14.24
N VAL A 91 5.62 1.78 13.66
CA VAL A 91 5.70 1.57 12.21
C VAL A 91 4.49 2.17 11.50
N GLU A 92 4.77 2.92 10.45
CA GLU A 92 3.78 3.49 9.54
C GLU A 92 4.01 2.90 8.15
N LEU A 93 2.97 2.37 7.53
CA LEU A 93 3.08 1.71 6.22
C LEU A 93 2.48 2.61 5.13
N THR A 94 3.22 2.80 4.05
CA THR A 94 2.72 3.55 2.90
C THR A 94 3.06 2.87 1.58
N GLY A 95 2.27 3.12 0.55
CA GLY A 95 2.56 2.53 -0.76
C GLY A 95 1.61 3.02 -1.84
N HIS A 96 2.10 2.96 -3.07
CA HIS A 96 1.38 3.37 -4.27
C HIS A 96 1.05 2.16 -5.14
N SER A 97 -0.11 2.15 -5.79
CA SER A 97 -0.48 1.09 -6.74
C SER A 97 -0.35 -0.31 -6.12
N LEU A 98 0.38 -1.22 -6.76
CA LEU A 98 0.77 -2.53 -6.23
C LEU A 98 1.38 -2.44 -4.83
N GLY A 99 2.30 -1.50 -4.60
CA GLY A 99 2.93 -1.27 -3.30
C GLY A 99 1.92 -0.91 -2.22
N GLY A 100 0.84 -0.20 -2.57
CA GLY A 100 -0.26 0.07 -1.65
C GLY A 100 -1.05 -1.20 -1.25
N ALA A 101 -1.30 -2.11 -2.19
CA ALA A 101 -1.92 -3.39 -1.85
C ALA A 101 -1.03 -4.24 -0.95
N VAL A 102 0.29 -4.22 -1.18
CA VAL A 102 1.29 -4.89 -0.34
C VAL A 102 1.36 -4.25 1.05
N ALA A 103 1.33 -2.91 1.17
CA ALA A 103 1.31 -2.21 2.45
C ALA A 103 0.12 -2.64 3.32
N LEU A 104 -1.08 -2.70 2.72
CA LEU A 104 -2.30 -3.15 3.42
C LEU A 104 -2.20 -4.59 3.92
N ILE A 105 -1.73 -5.52 3.08
CA ILE A 105 -1.63 -6.93 3.47
C ILE A 105 -0.52 -7.13 4.49
N THR A 106 0.63 -6.46 4.34
CA THR A 106 1.72 -6.49 5.32
C THR A 106 1.25 -5.97 6.67
N GLY A 107 0.55 -4.84 6.72
CA GLY A 107 -0.03 -4.32 7.97
C GLY A 107 -1.06 -5.27 8.58
N ALA A 108 -1.85 -5.96 7.75
CA ALA A 108 -2.79 -6.96 8.23
C ALA A 108 -2.09 -8.20 8.82
N LEU A 109 -0.92 -8.57 8.29
CA LEU A 109 -0.07 -9.64 8.84
C LEU A 109 0.63 -9.20 10.13
N MET A 110 1.11 -7.96 10.23
CA MET A 110 1.63 -7.40 11.49
C MET A 110 0.55 -7.48 12.58
N VAL A 111 -0.66 -7.06 12.22
CA VAL A 111 -1.81 -7.10 13.12
C VAL A 111 -2.15 -8.54 13.52
N ARG A 112 -2.10 -9.51 12.61
CA ARG A 112 -2.25 -10.94 12.96
C ARG A 112 -1.23 -11.39 14.01
N ASP A 113 -0.02 -10.83 13.96
CA ASP A 113 1.08 -11.15 14.89
C ASP A 113 1.05 -10.26 16.15
N GLU A 114 -0.09 -9.63 16.43
CA GLU A 114 -0.33 -8.70 17.56
C GLU A 114 0.57 -7.46 17.59
N ILE A 115 1.07 -7.06 16.42
CA ILE A 115 1.77 -5.79 16.21
C ILE A 115 0.83 -4.85 15.46
N ILE A 116 0.31 -3.83 16.16
CA ILE A 116 -0.60 -2.85 15.57
C ILE A 116 0.25 -1.71 14.99
N PRO A 117 0.36 -1.57 13.65
CA PRO A 117 1.07 -0.44 13.06
C PRO A 117 0.33 0.85 13.39
N ARG A 118 1.10 1.94 13.50
CA ARG A 118 0.60 3.25 13.89
C ARG A 118 -0.40 3.83 12.89
N GLN A 119 -0.17 3.62 11.59
CA GLN A 119 -1.13 3.89 10.52
C GLN A 119 -0.76 3.19 9.22
N ILE A 120 -1.72 3.11 8.29
CA ILE A 120 -1.51 2.68 6.91
C ILE A 120 -2.13 3.71 5.97
N VAL A 121 -1.34 4.28 5.07
CA VAL A 121 -1.83 5.23 4.06
C VAL A 121 -1.45 4.74 2.68
N THR A 122 -2.41 4.62 1.78
CA THR A 122 -2.15 4.11 0.42
C THR A 122 -2.69 5.02 -0.65
N PHE A 123 -2.00 5.04 -1.78
CA PHE A 123 -2.29 5.90 -2.92
C PHE A 123 -2.57 5.03 -4.14
N GLY A 124 -3.77 5.10 -4.72
CA GLY A 124 -4.08 4.36 -5.93
C GLY A 124 -4.05 2.82 -5.78
N ALA A 125 -4.14 2.29 -4.56
CA ALA A 125 -4.04 0.85 -4.32
C ALA A 125 -5.21 0.08 -4.95
N PRO A 126 -4.95 -1.04 -5.66
CA PRO A 126 -6.02 -1.90 -6.15
C PRO A 126 -6.76 -2.58 -5.00
N ARG A 127 -7.92 -3.17 -5.31
CA ARG A 127 -8.68 -3.96 -4.35
C ARG A 127 -7.85 -5.19 -3.96
N CYS A 128 -7.60 -5.35 -2.65
CA CYS A 128 -6.77 -6.44 -2.13
C CYS A 128 -7.45 -7.27 -1.02
N GLY A 129 -8.75 -7.05 -0.79
CA GLY A 129 -9.53 -7.73 0.24
C GLY A 129 -10.19 -6.75 1.22
N ARG A 130 -11.14 -7.26 2.02
CA ARG A 130 -11.75 -6.46 3.11
C ARG A 130 -10.80 -6.30 4.30
N LEU A 131 -9.87 -7.24 4.50
CA LEU A 131 -8.86 -7.21 5.56
C LEU A 131 -9.45 -6.76 6.90
N LYS A 132 -10.48 -7.47 7.40
CA LYS A 132 -11.25 -7.05 8.60
C LYS A 132 -10.39 -6.81 9.82
N ILE A 133 -9.27 -7.52 9.92
CA ILE A 133 -8.34 -7.39 11.04
C ILE A 133 -7.75 -5.98 11.17
N LEU A 134 -7.71 -5.20 10.07
CA LEU A 134 -7.26 -3.81 10.05
C LEU A 134 -8.28 -2.82 10.65
N ASP A 135 -9.48 -3.26 11.07
CA ASP A 135 -10.49 -2.35 11.66
C ASP A 135 -9.99 -1.67 12.95
N ARG A 136 -8.91 -2.19 13.55
CA ARG A 136 -8.22 -1.60 14.72
C ARG A 136 -7.05 -0.66 14.37
N VAL A 137 -6.80 -0.39 13.09
CA VAL A 137 -5.69 0.42 12.59
C VAL A 137 -6.25 1.67 11.89
N PRO A 138 -5.65 2.86 12.07
CA PRO A 138 -5.94 4.00 11.21
C PRO A 138 -5.53 3.71 9.75
N VAL A 139 -6.51 3.50 8.87
CA VAL A 139 -6.27 3.22 7.43
C VAL A 139 -6.90 4.28 6.55
N SER A 140 -6.07 4.94 5.74
CA SER A 140 -6.50 5.89 4.70
C SER A 140 -6.16 5.37 3.30
N MET A 141 -7.14 5.36 2.41
CA MET A 141 -6.97 4.93 1.02
C MET A 141 -7.35 6.08 0.08
N TYR A 142 -6.41 6.54 -0.73
CA TYR A 142 -6.62 7.65 -1.66
C TYR A 142 -6.90 7.17 -3.08
N ARG A 143 -7.82 7.87 -3.76
CA ARG A 143 -8.03 7.75 -5.19
C ARG A 143 -8.07 9.12 -5.84
N HIS A 144 -7.20 9.33 -6.82
CA HIS A 144 -7.11 10.56 -7.57
C HIS A 144 -7.98 10.51 -8.83
N GLY A 145 -8.87 11.48 -9.01
CA GLY A 145 -9.66 11.66 -10.24
C GLY A 145 -10.36 10.39 -10.74
N LYS A 146 -10.08 10.01 -12.00
CA LYS A 146 -10.62 8.82 -12.67
C LYS A 146 -9.70 7.60 -12.58
N ASP A 147 -8.71 7.57 -11.69
CA ASP A 147 -7.82 6.42 -11.56
C ASP A 147 -8.61 5.10 -11.47
N ILE A 148 -8.28 4.18 -12.38
CA ILE A 148 -8.93 2.89 -12.56
C ILE A 148 -8.32 1.80 -11.69
N VAL A 149 -7.06 1.95 -11.23
CA VAL A 149 -6.37 0.90 -10.45
C VAL A 149 -7.11 0.57 -9.15
N PRO A 150 -7.61 1.56 -8.37
CA PRO A 150 -8.44 1.26 -7.20
C PRO A 150 -9.77 0.58 -7.51
N MET A 151 -10.15 0.50 -8.79
CA MET A 151 -11.38 -0.13 -9.26
C MET A 151 -11.17 -1.57 -9.73
N VAL A 152 -9.97 -2.12 -9.65
CA VAL A 152 -9.69 -3.52 -10.04
C VAL A 152 -9.11 -4.34 -8.87
N PRO A 153 -9.38 -5.66 -8.81
CA PRO A 153 -10.39 -6.39 -9.58
C PRO A 153 -11.82 -6.13 -9.05
N PRO A 154 -12.85 -5.97 -9.90
CA PRO A 154 -14.15 -5.38 -9.53
C PRO A 154 -14.93 -6.12 -8.44
N LEU A 155 -14.82 -7.44 -8.37
CA LEU A 155 -15.54 -8.28 -7.40
C LEU A 155 -14.85 -8.37 -6.04
N MET A 156 -13.58 -7.93 -5.95
CA MET A 156 -12.85 -7.96 -4.70
C MET A 156 -13.26 -6.77 -3.82
N ARG A 157 -13.36 -7.02 -2.50
CA ARG A 157 -13.66 -5.95 -1.54
C ARG A 157 -12.43 -5.08 -1.30
N ARG A 158 -12.67 -3.88 -0.76
CA ARG A 158 -11.63 -3.02 -0.17
C ARG A 158 -11.81 -2.98 1.33
N HIS A 159 -10.77 -2.52 2.01
CA HIS A 159 -10.79 -2.36 3.45
C HIS A 159 -11.74 -1.24 3.90
N CYS A 160 -11.54 -0.01 3.43
CA CYS A 160 -12.36 1.15 3.78
C CYS A 160 -12.81 1.95 2.54
N LYS A 161 -13.64 2.99 2.76
CA LYS A 161 -14.05 3.93 1.72
C LYS A 161 -12.85 4.82 1.35
N MET A 162 -12.65 5.08 0.07
CA MET A 162 -11.56 5.91 -0.40
C MET A 162 -11.83 7.40 -0.15
N ILE A 163 -10.77 8.13 0.13
CA ILE A 163 -10.74 9.58 0.10
C ILE A 163 -10.52 9.98 -1.36
N GLU A 164 -11.50 10.65 -1.94
CA GLU A 164 -11.51 11.10 -3.34
C GLU A 164 -11.47 12.63 -3.34
N LYS A 165 -10.51 13.20 -4.07
CA LYS A 165 -10.28 14.64 -4.25
C LYS A 165 -9.95 14.91 -5.73
N ASN A 166 -10.05 16.19 -6.10
CA ASN A 166 -9.86 16.76 -7.43
C ASN A 166 -10.99 16.53 -8.43
N LYS A 167 -11.21 17.53 -9.30
CA LYS A 167 -12.05 17.40 -10.50
C LYS A 167 -11.44 16.28 -11.36
N PRO A 168 -12.24 15.40 -11.96
CA PRO A 168 -11.72 14.26 -12.72
C PRO A 168 -10.74 14.74 -13.79
N GLY A 169 -9.49 14.25 -13.73
CA GLY A 169 -8.60 14.30 -14.87
C GLY A 169 -9.24 13.57 -16.05
N SER A 170 -8.83 13.91 -17.27
CA SER A 170 -9.41 13.33 -18.48
C SER A 170 -8.99 11.87 -18.74
N SER A 171 -8.12 11.27 -17.91
CA SER A 171 -7.47 9.99 -18.20
C SER A 171 -7.41 9.03 -17.02
N TYR A 172 -7.93 7.81 -17.24
CA TYR A 172 -7.89 6.68 -16.30
C TYR A 172 -6.48 6.25 -15.86
N ILE A 173 -5.46 6.50 -16.68
CA ILE A 173 -4.09 6.02 -16.45
C ILE A 173 -3.20 7.17 -15.96
N LYS A 174 -3.35 8.37 -16.51
CA LYS A 174 -2.54 9.50 -16.05
C LYS A 174 -2.87 9.86 -14.61
N ASP A 175 -4.14 9.76 -14.22
CA ASP A 175 -4.55 10.03 -12.83
C ASP A 175 -3.91 9.06 -11.82
N HIS A 176 -3.37 7.93 -12.28
CA HIS A 176 -2.70 6.94 -11.45
C HIS A 176 -1.23 7.27 -11.12
N TYR A 177 -0.59 8.26 -11.75
CA TYR A 177 0.81 8.56 -11.41
C TYR A 177 0.93 9.12 -9.98
N MET A 178 1.93 8.63 -9.24
CA MET A 178 2.15 9.00 -7.83
C MET A 178 2.30 10.51 -7.63
N VAL A 179 2.87 11.24 -8.60
CA VAL A 179 2.97 12.70 -8.56
C VAL A 179 1.61 13.39 -8.38
N ASN A 180 0.54 12.86 -8.97
CA ASN A 180 -0.79 13.45 -8.82
C ASN A 180 -1.37 13.21 -7.42
N TYR A 181 -1.03 12.08 -6.81
CA TYR A 181 -1.40 11.79 -5.43
C TYR A 181 -0.68 12.72 -4.46
N VAL A 182 0.60 13.04 -4.71
CA VAL A 182 1.32 14.05 -3.92
C VAL A 182 0.63 15.41 -4.01
N GLU A 183 0.27 15.88 -5.20
CA GLU A 183 -0.47 17.15 -5.34
C GLU A 183 -1.87 17.10 -4.69
N MET A 184 -2.54 15.95 -4.72
CA MET A 184 -3.88 15.76 -4.16
C MET A 184 -3.93 15.91 -2.62
N VAL A 185 -2.85 15.53 -1.94
CA VAL A 185 -2.77 15.57 -0.48
C VAL A 185 -2.10 16.82 0.08
N LYS A 186 -1.63 17.73 -0.78
CA LYS A 186 -1.18 19.06 -0.36
C LYS A 186 -2.35 19.85 0.22
N ASP A 187 -2.06 20.56 1.31
CA ASP A 187 -3.01 21.46 1.99
C ASP A 187 -3.37 22.67 1.11
#